data_AF-A0A0T6AV47-F1
#
_entry.id   AF-A0A0T6AV47-F1
#
_cell.length_a   1.000
_cell.length_b   1.000
_cell.length_c   1.000
_cell.angle_alpha   90.00
_cell.angle_beta   90.00
_cell.angle_gamma   90.00
#
_symmetry.space_group_name_H-M   'P 1'
#
loop_
_entity.id
_entity.type
_entity.pdbx_description
1 polymer ?
#
loop_
_entity_poly.entity_id
_entity_poly.type
_entity_poly.pdbx_seq_one_letter_code
_entity_poly.pdbx_strand_id
1 'polypeptide(L)'
;NKHSDIALLLLQCGADFDTRDSHGDYPIHIACALGLLDVVQTLCALGCSVEVPTRKGLYPLHLAAKKGHIHIVRCLCTAGCNIDVKNTDNIRADITALKYGHNDIAELLDRLRVTGQRDLYARQLVPTSKPALRISLRLLGHCGVGKTALVKSLNAGLFSSFFRRSSSIQSNKSRPSSPNNTQIEMDVTSRQNSLTFESTGNYQSTNGIHMQNMDVSNVGEVSIWEFSGQENYFPTYHHFLWPSPYTLTAILFNLEDSPAVQVQQVCFWLNFLMARQPADLPTSEYGRIILVATHVDSTRAAKTQQGEWLSPDAQKTAETVKKLLPHTPNFIVNPIAMDCNVPASFAFKQLKSILTSIKQDCIQQTIGTWTGLLESTLTWLTTLQKEYEQLPVLSRQQFAELLRGNINLLASDEHIQELLQQLHSMGEVFCIQDLVVISVQWLGSQLIGELLSNQFILQARVTGVYTTEDFQASYNQCDAVAVLEL
;
A
#
# COMPACT_ATOMS: atom_id res chain seq x y z
N ASN A 1 31.96 -14.85 7.26
CA ASN A 1 31.34 -13.99 6.23
C ASN A 1 31.87 -14.27 4.83
N LYS A 2 33.19 -14.28 4.55
CA LYS A 2 33.72 -14.45 3.16
C LYS A 2 33.42 -15.78 2.43
N HIS A 3 32.79 -16.76 3.09
CA HIS A 3 32.51 -18.09 2.52
C HIS A 3 31.05 -18.53 2.70
N SER A 4 30.13 -17.63 3.10
CA SER A 4 28.70 -17.95 3.22
C SER A 4 28.14 -18.43 1.89
N ASP A 5 28.47 -17.75 0.81
CA ASP A 5 27.92 -18.04 -0.53
C ASP A 5 28.36 -19.42 -1.03
N ILE A 6 29.61 -19.81 -0.71
CA ILE A 6 30.13 -21.14 -1.01
C ILE A 6 29.41 -22.20 -0.18
N ALA A 7 29.18 -21.95 1.11
CA ALA A 7 28.44 -22.87 1.96
C ALA A 7 26.99 -23.05 1.49
N LEU A 8 26.32 -21.96 1.11
CA LEU A 8 24.96 -22.00 0.54
C LEU A 8 24.93 -22.79 -0.78
N LEU A 9 25.89 -22.54 -1.68
CA LEU A 9 25.99 -23.29 -2.94
C LEU A 9 26.19 -24.79 -2.70
N LEU A 10 27.07 -25.17 -1.76
CA LEU A 10 27.29 -26.57 -1.42
C LEU A 10 26.02 -27.24 -0.88
N LEU A 11 25.29 -26.56 0.01
CA LEU A 11 24.01 -27.05 0.55
C LEU A 11 22.96 -27.21 -0.55
N GLN A 12 22.87 -26.24 -1.48
CA GLN A 12 21.97 -26.32 -2.65
C GLN A 12 22.32 -27.47 -3.59
N CYS A 13 23.61 -27.82 -3.71
CA CYS A 13 24.06 -28.99 -4.46
C CYS A 13 23.90 -30.33 -3.70
N GLY A 14 23.28 -30.33 -2.51
CA GLY A 14 23.03 -31.53 -1.72
C GLY A 14 24.23 -32.02 -0.91
N ALA A 15 25.14 -31.13 -0.50
CA ALA A 15 26.20 -31.48 0.44
C ALA A 15 25.61 -32.01 1.75
N ASP A 16 26.23 -33.07 2.29
CA ASP A 16 25.82 -33.65 3.57
C ASP A 16 26.10 -32.69 4.73
N PHE A 17 25.04 -32.34 5.46
CA PHE A 17 25.07 -31.43 6.61
C PHE A 17 25.08 -32.15 7.96
N ASP A 18 25.08 -33.48 7.98
CA ASP A 18 25.20 -34.30 9.19
C ASP A 18 26.64 -34.81 9.42
N THR A 19 27.56 -34.48 8.51
CA THR A 19 28.99 -34.80 8.67
C THR A 19 29.65 -33.89 9.71
N ARG A 20 30.38 -34.49 10.65
CA ARG A 20 31.14 -33.77 11.69
C ARG A 20 32.56 -33.47 11.24
N ASP A 21 33.09 -32.33 11.68
CA ASP A 21 34.50 -32.00 11.52
C ASP A 21 35.40 -32.78 12.52
N SER A 22 36.71 -32.54 12.47
CA SER A 22 37.68 -33.14 13.39
C SER A 22 37.44 -32.79 14.87
N HIS A 23 36.80 -31.66 15.13
CA HIS A 23 36.42 -31.20 16.47
C HIS A 23 35.09 -31.82 16.94
N GLY A 24 34.38 -32.51 16.05
CA GLY A 24 33.09 -33.14 16.33
C GLY A 24 31.91 -32.19 16.19
N ASP A 25 32.11 -31.06 15.51
CA ASP A 25 31.09 -30.05 15.29
C ASP A 25 30.38 -30.27 13.95
N TYR A 26 29.07 -30.09 13.95
CA TYR A 26 28.24 -30.08 12.75
C TYR A 26 28.31 -28.71 12.07
N PRO A 27 28.00 -28.61 10.76
CA PRO A 27 27.87 -27.35 10.04
C PRO A 27 26.98 -26.32 10.77
N ILE A 28 25.88 -26.76 11.39
CA ILE A 28 24.98 -25.89 12.16
C ILE A 28 25.66 -25.27 13.39
N HIS A 29 26.56 -25.99 14.07
CA HIS A 29 27.32 -25.44 15.21
C HIS A 29 28.24 -24.31 14.75
N ILE A 30 28.96 -24.54 13.64
CA ILE A 30 29.89 -23.57 13.07
C ILE A 30 29.12 -22.34 12.61
N ALA A 31 28.01 -22.53 11.88
CA ALA A 31 27.16 -21.44 11.41
C ALA A 31 26.60 -20.59 12.57
N CYS A 32 26.08 -21.23 13.63
CA CYS A 32 25.60 -20.54 14.82
C CYS A 32 26.71 -19.80 15.57
N ALA A 33 27.91 -20.38 15.71
CA ALA A 33 29.02 -19.73 16.40
C ALA A 33 29.60 -18.53 15.64
N LEU A 34 29.56 -18.58 14.29
CA LEU A 34 30.09 -17.54 13.42
C LEU A 34 29.08 -16.45 13.05
N GLY A 35 27.80 -16.61 13.37
CA GLY A 35 26.77 -15.61 13.04
C GLY A 35 26.28 -15.68 11.59
N LEU A 36 26.34 -16.84 10.95
CA LEU A 36 25.94 -17.01 9.54
C LEU A 36 24.44 -17.31 9.43
N LEU A 37 23.59 -16.29 9.56
CA LEU A 37 22.13 -16.42 9.57
C LEU A 37 21.59 -17.19 8.37
N ASP A 38 21.95 -16.81 7.15
CA ASP A 38 21.44 -17.41 5.91
C ASP A 38 21.78 -18.91 5.82
N VAL A 39 22.96 -19.29 6.30
CA VAL A 39 23.40 -20.69 6.37
C VAL A 39 22.58 -21.46 7.40
N VAL A 40 22.33 -20.88 8.59
CA VAL A 40 21.46 -21.48 9.60
C VAL A 40 20.04 -21.66 9.07
N GLN A 41 19.46 -20.63 8.45
CA GLN A 41 18.11 -20.70 7.86
C GLN A 41 18.03 -21.81 6.81
N THR A 42 19.02 -21.90 5.92
CA THR A 42 19.08 -22.95 4.88
C THR A 42 19.19 -24.34 5.50
N LEU A 43 20.05 -24.53 6.50
CA LEU A 43 20.19 -25.80 7.20
C LEU A 43 18.88 -26.21 7.89
N CYS A 44 18.22 -25.29 8.59
CA CYS A 44 16.91 -25.55 9.20
C CYS A 44 15.85 -25.91 8.13
N ALA A 45 15.83 -25.21 7.00
CA ALA A 45 14.90 -25.47 5.90
C ALA A 45 15.14 -26.85 5.24
N LEU A 46 16.38 -27.33 5.20
CA LEU A 46 16.74 -28.68 4.75
C LEU A 46 16.44 -29.78 5.79
N GLY A 47 15.92 -29.42 6.98
CA GLY A 47 15.57 -30.36 8.03
C GLY A 47 16.76 -30.80 8.90
N CYS A 48 17.84 -30.03 8.94
CA CYS A 48 18.96 -30.29 9.83
C CYS A 48 18.50 -30.32 11.30
N SER A 49 18.97 -31.30 12.07
CA SER A 49 18.62 -31.41 13.49
C SER A 49 19.25 -30.26 14.28
N VAL A 50 18.40 -29.45 14.93
CA VAL A 50 18.81 -28.34 15.80
C VAL A 50 19.06 -28.79 17.25
N GLU A 51 18.84 -30.07 17.55
CA GLU A 51 18.97 -30.67 18.89
C GLU A 51 20.20 -31.57 19.02
N VAL A 52 21.26 -31.24 18.28
CA VAL A 52 22.55 -31.95 18.36
C VAL A 52 23.52 -31.24 19.30
N PRO A 53 24.18 -31.94 20.24
CA PRO A 53 25.22 -31.34 21.05
C PRO A 53 26.60 -31.48 20.40
N THR A 54 27.43 -30.46 20.58
CA THR A 54 28.90 -30.52 20.38
C THR A 54 29.53 -31.52 21.36
N ARG A 55 30.82 -31.86 21.19
CA ARG A 55 31.57 -32.68 22.16
C ARG A 55 31.60 -32.08 23.58
N LYS A 56 31.39 -30.76 23.71
CA LYS A 56 31.32 -30.04 24.99
C LYS A 56 29.88 -29.90 25.51
N GLY A 57 28.92 -30.63 24.96
CA GLY A 57 27.52 -30.57 25.37
C GLY A 57 26.80 -29.26 25.01
N LEU A 58 27.42 -28.35 24.26
CA LEU A 58 26.76 -27.13 23.79
C LEU A 58 25.91 -27.45 22.57
N TYR A 59 24.65 -27.01 22.57
CA TYR A 59 23.73 -27.08 21.42
C TYR A 59 23.87 -25.83 20.53
N PRO A 60 23.37 -25.84 19.28
CA PRO A 60 23.30 -24.65 18.42
C PRO A 60 22.77 -23.41 19.15
N LEU A 61 21.71 -23.57 19.94
CA LEU A 61 21.10 -22.49 20.73
C LEU A 61 22.08 -21.89 21.76
N HIS A 62 22.88 -22.72 22.43
CA HIS A 62 23.90 -22.24 23.38
C HIS A 62 25.01 -21.45 22.67
N LEU A 63 25.42 -21.89 21.48
CA LEU A 63 26.45 -21.22 20.70
C LEU A 63 25.99 -19.84 20.21
N ALA A 64 24.76 -19.76 19.68
CA ALA A 64 24.16 -18.50 19.25
C ALA A 64 23.97 -17.53 20.42
N ALA A 65 23.44 -18.02 21.56
CA ALA A 65 23.24 -17.25 22.78
C ALA A 65 24.56 -16.74 23.38
N LYS A 66 25.60 -17.58 23.41
CA LYS A 66 26.95 -17.20 23.87
C LYS A 66 27.58 -16.08 23.03
N LYS A 67 27.20 -15.97 21.76
CA LYS A 67 27.82 -15.07 20.78
C LYS A 67 26.98 -13.83 20.49
N GLY A 68 25.78 -13.72 21.05
CA GLY A 68 24.91 -12.55 20.86
C GLY A 68 24.14 -12.55 19.55
N HIS A 69 23.99 -13.70 18.88
CA HIS A 69 23.34 -13.77 17.57
C HIS A 69 21.82 -13.94 17.69
N ILE A 70 21.11 -12.86 18.08
CA ILE A 70 19.67 -12.91 18.36
C ILE A 70 18.81 -13.40 17.16
N HIS A 71 19.17 -13.03 15.93
CA HIS A 71 18.44 -13.49 14.74
C HIS A 71 18.57 -15.01 14.53
N ILE A 72 19.74 -15.58 14.85
CA ILE A 72 19.96 -17.03 14.84
C ILE A 72 19.17 -17.70 15.97
N VAL A 73 19.11 -17.09 17.16
CA VAL A 73 18.27 -17.59 18.26
C VAL A 73 16.81 -17.66 17.84
N ARG A 74 16.26 -16.61 17.21
CA ARG A 74 14.89 -16.63 16.65
C ARG A 74 14.71 -17.75 15.64
N CYS A 75 15.64 -17.90 14.70
CA CYS A 75 15.59 -18.96 13.68
C CYS A 75 15.54 -20.37 14.32
N LEU A 76 16.42 -20.66 15.27
CA LEU A 76 16.45 -21.95 15.98
C LEU A 76 15.16 -22.18 16.79
N CYS A 77 14.63 -21.14 17.42
CA CYS A 77 13.36 -21.21 18.14
C CYS A 77 12.18 -21.47 17.19
N THR A 78 12.17 -20.86 16.00
CA THR A 78 11.16 -21.16 14.95
C THR A 78 11.30 -22.60 14.44
N ALA A 79 12.54 -23.11 14.33
CA ALA A 79 12.84 -24.49 13.91
C ALA A 79 12.56 -25.57 14.98
N GLY A 80 12.01 -25.21 16.13
CA GLY A 80 11.57 -26.19 17.13
C GLY A 80 12.61 -26.64 18.17
N CYS A 81 13.78 -25.99 18.29
CA CYS A 81 14.78 -26.36 19.32
C CYS A 81 14.25 -26.33 20.76
N ASN A 82 14.58 -27.28 21.62
CA ASN A 82 14.23 -27.20 23.05
C ASN A 82 14.98 -26.06 23.77
N ILE A 83 14.25 -25.03 24.22
CA ILE A 83 14.82 -23.85 24.91
C ILE A 83 15.24 -24.12 26.36
N ASP A 84 14.76 -25.22 26.95
CA ASP A 84 15.10 -25.64 28.32
C ASP A 84 16.21 -26.69 28.36
N VAL A 85 16.76 -27.06 27.19
CA VAL A 85 17.90 -27.97 27.10
C VAL A 85 19.09 -27.39 27.84
N LYS A 86 19.73 -28.23 28.65
CA LYS A 86 20.91 -27.87 29.44
C LYS A 86 22.15 -28.50 28.81
N ASN A 87 23.25 -27.75 28.81
CA ASN A 87 24.55 -28.28 28.43
C ASN A 87 25.12 -29.21 29.52
N THR A 88 26.35 -29.73 29.31
CA THR A 88 27.03 -30.63 30.28
C THR A 88 27.28 -29.99 31.64
N ASP A 89 27.35 -28.67 31.71
CA ASP A 89 27.52 -27.91 32.96
C ASP A 89 26.17 -27.63 33.65
N ASN A 90 25.08 -28.22 33.15
CA ASN A 90 23.72 -28.01 33.64
C ASN A 90 23.22 -26.56 33.45
N ILE A 91 23.79 -25.83 32.48
CA ILE A 91 23.49 -24.44 32.15
C ILE A 91 22.60 -24.39 30.90
N ARG A 92 21.56 -23.56 30.93
CA ARG A 92 20.68 -23.28 29.77
C ARG A 92 21.22 -22.15 28.88
N ALA A 93 20.67 -22.02 27.68
CA ALA A 93 21.08 -20.99 26.73
C ALA A 93 20.81 -19.54 27.21
N ASP A 94 19.72 -19.28 27.91
CA ASP A 94 19.40 -17.95 28.50
C ASP A 94 20.44 -17.53 29.55
N ILE A 95 20.82 -18.46 30.44
CA ILE A 95 21.85 -18.21 31.46
C ILE A 95 23.22 -18.02 30.80
N THR A 96 23.46 -18.73 29.70
CA THR A 96 24.65 -18.52 28.87
C THR A 96 24.65 -17.11 28.28
N ALA A 97 23.54 -16.64 27.71
CA ALA A 97 23.41 -15.29 27.17
C ALA A 97 23.71 -14.22 28.23
N LEU A 98 23.10 -14.33 29.43
CA LEU A 98 23.35 -13.43 30.56
C LEU A 98 24.82 -13.38 30.96
N LYS A 99 25.49 -14.54 31.04
CA LYS A 99 26.92 -14.62 31.38
C LYS A 99 27.81 -13.83 30.43
N TYR A 100 27.42 -13.69 29.17
CA TYR A 100 28.17 -12.94 28.15
C TYR A 100 27.58 -11.54 27.86
N GLY A 101 26.56 -11.10 28.62
CA GLY A 101 25.99 -9.75 28.52
C GLY A 101 24.89 -9.58 27.47
N HIS A 102 24.34 -10.67 26.92
CA HIS A 102 23.28 -10.65 25.91
C HIS A 102 21.90 -10.74 26.58
N ASN A 103 21.48 -9.64 27.22
CA ASN A 103 20.23 -9.58 28.00
C ASN A 103 18.97 -9.74 27.14
N ASP A 104 19.00 -9.21 25.92
CA ASP A 104 17.95 -9.30 24.91
C ASP A 104 17.63 -10.76 24.53
N ILE A 105 18.66 -11.60 24.37
CA ILE A 105 18.49 -13.04 24.10
C ILE A 105 17.91 -13.75 25.31
N ALA A 106 18.38 -13.40 26.52
CA ALA A 106 17.86 -14.01 27.74
C ALA A 106 16.37 -13.69 27.94
N GLU A 107 15.99 -12.43 27.75
CA GLU A 107 14.60 -11.98 27.82
C GLU A 107 13.73 -12.65 26.75
N LEU A 108 14.22 -12.72 25.50
CA LEU A 108 13.54 -13.42 24.41
C LEU A 108 13.24 -14.88 24.80
N LEU A 109 14.26 -15.61 25.25
CA LEU A 109 14.10 -17.01 25.64
C LEU A 109 13.17 -17.19 26.84
N ASP A 110 13.21 -16.28 27.81
CA ASP A 110 12.32 -16.33 28.97
C ASP A 110 10.85 -16.08 28.59
N ARG A 111 10.58 -15.07 27.75
CA ARG A 111 9.24 -14.80 27.22
C ARG A 111 8.68 -15.96 26.40
N LEU A 112 9.53 -16.67 25.66
CA LEU A 112 9.14 -17.85 24.87
C LEU A 112 8.79 -19.09 25.71
N ARG A 113 9.12 -19.11 27.02
CA ARG A 113 8.74 -20.21 27.93
C ARG A 113 7.26 -20.21 28.30
N VAL A 114 6.56 -19.10 28.07
CA VAL A 114 5.11 -19.05 28.29
C VAL A 114 4.44 -20.11 27.40
N THR A 115 3.80 -21.08 28.04
CA THR A 115 3.32 -22.30 27.40
C THR A 115 2.34 -22.00 26.25
N GLY A 116 2.57 -22.63 25.10
CA GLY A 116 1.71 -22.53 23.92
C GLY A 116 1.93 -21.30 23.02
N GLN A 117 2.65 -20.26 23.47
CA GLN A 117 2.89 -19.05 22.65
C GLN A 117 3.88 -19.30 21.51
N ARG A 118 4.92 -20.09 21.76
CA ARG A 118 5.92 -20.41 20.74
C ARG A 118 5.32 -21.12 19.52
N ASP A 119 4.47 -22.12 19.75
CA ASP A 119 3.81 -22.84 18.66
C ASP A 119 2.86 -21.93 17.88
N LEU A 120 2.19 -21.00 18.56
CA LEU A 120 1.37 -19.97 17.92
C LEU A 120 2.23 -19.06 17.04
N TYR A 121 3.36 -18.55 17.56
CA TYR A 121 4.28 -17.72 16.80
C TYR A 121 4.84 -18.45 15.59
N ALA A 122 5.28 -19.70 15.75
CA ALA A 122 5.76 -20.50 14.62
C ALA A 122 4.67 -20.68 13.56
N ARG A 123 3.43 -21.02 13.95
CA ARG A 123 2.29 -21.17 13.03
C ARG A 123 1.95 -19.88 12.29
N GLN A 124 2.03 -18.72 12.95
CA GLN A 124 1.76 -17.43 12.32
C GLN A 124 2.75 -17.09 11.20
N LEU A 125 3.98 -17.58 11.27
CA LEU A 125 5.02 -17.36 10.25
C LEU A 125 4.87 -18.30 9.05
N VAL A 126 4.05 -19.35 9.15
CA VAL A 126 3.84 -20.29 8.05
C VAL A 126 2.84 -19.71 7.04
N PRO A 127 3.21 -19.67 5.75
CA PRO A 127 2.29 -19.50 4.61
C PRO A 127 0.98 -20.29 4.73
N THR A 128 -0.16 -19.60 4.58
CA THR A 128 -1.47 -20.25 4.44
C THR A 128 -1.89 -20.35 2.98
N SER A 129 -2.86 -21.22 2.69
CA SER A 129 -3.43 -21.40 1.34
C SER A 129 -4.36 -20.25 0.89
N LYS A 130 -4.61 -19.26 1.75
CA LYS A 130 -5.44 -18.10 1.39
C LYS A 130 -4.59 -17.13 0.55
N PRO A 131 -5.07 -16.70 -0.63
CA PRO A 131 -4.37 -15.67 -1.39
C PRO A 131 -4.50 -14.32 -0.69
N ALA A 132 -3.38 -13.68 -0.38
CA ALA A 132 -3.36 -12.34 0.21
C ALA A 132 -3.52 -11.27 -0.86
N LEU A 133 -4.69 -11.24 -1.50
CA LEU A 133 -4.92 -10.35 -2.63
C LEU A 133 -6.03 -9.34 -2.37
N ARG A 134 -5.62 -8.10 -2.07
CA ARG A 134 -6.51 -6.95 -2.16
C ARG A 134 -6.16 -6.15 -3.41
N ILE A 135 -7.16 -5.90 -4.23
CA ILE A 135 -7.01 -5.10 -5.45
C ILE A 135 -7.13 -3.64 -5.10
N SER A 136 -6.36 -2.81 -5.80
CA SER A 136 -6.44 -1.36 -5.71
C SER A 136 -7.15 -0.78 -6.94
N LEU A 137 -8.18 0.04 -6.73
CA LEU A 137 -8.81 0.86 -7.76
C LEU A 137 -8.38 2.31 -7.58
N ARG A 138 -7.56 2.82 -8.50
CA ARG A 138 -7.08 4.21 -8.50
C ARG A 138 -7.92 5.05 -9.46
N LEU A 139 -8.50 6.14 -8.96
CA LEU A 139 -9.32 7.07 -9.73
C LEU A 139 -8.55 8.35 -10.02
N LEU A 140 -8.23 8.58 -11.29
CA LEU A 140 -7.56 9.79 -11.79
C LEU A 140 -8.51 10.58 -12.69
N GLY A 141 -8.31 11.89 -12.79
CA GLY A 141 -9.13 12.77 -13.63
C GLY A 141 -9.21 14.19 -13.08
N HIS A 142 -9.64 15.15 -13.90
CA HIS A 142 -9.78 16.55 -13.48
C HIS A 142 -10.87 16.77 -12.42
N CYS A 143 -10.94 17.99 -11.88
CA CYS A 143 -12.02 18.39 -10.99
C CYS A 143 -13.38 18.26 -11.69
N GLY A 144 -14.43 17.88 -10.95
CA GLY A 144 -15.79 17.82 -11.49
C GLY A 144 -16.12 16.59 -12.35
N VAL A 145 -15.16 15.75 -12.76
CA VAL A 145 -15.41 14.57 -13.62
C VAL A 145 -16.18 13.42 -12.95
N GLY A 146 -16.72 13.59 -11.73
CA GLY A 146 -17.56 12.58 -11.08
C GLY A 146 -16.84 11.46 -10.30
N LYS A 147 -15.54 11.61 -9.98
CA LYS A 147 -14.77 10.63 -9.18
C LYS A 147 -15.50 10.24 -7.88
N THR A 148 -15.83 11.22 -7.04
CA THR A 148 -16.50 10.99 -5.76
C THR A 148 -17.89 10.37 -5.92
N ALA A 149 -18.61 10.69 -7.01
CA ALA A 149 -19.90 10.09 -7.31
C ALA A 149 -19.77 8.59 -7.63
N LEU A 150 -18.76 8.23 -8.43
CA LEU A 150 -18.43 6.83 -8.72
C LEU A 150 -18.13 6.06 -7.42
N VAL A 151 -17.30 6.63 -6.55
CA VAL A 151 -16.95 6.04 -5.24
C VAL A 151 -18.18 5.82 -4.36
N LYS A 152 -19.04 6.84 -4.22
CA LYS A 152 -20.28 6.75 -3.43
C LYS A 152 -21.22 5.67 -3.97
N SER A 153 -21.32 5.53 -5.29
CA SER A 153 -22.17 4.52 -5.91
C SER A 153 -21.61 3.11 -5.81
N LEU A 154 -20.28 2.92 -5.79
CA LEU A 154 -19.68 1.63 -5.45
C LEU A 154 -20.03 1.21 -4.01
N ASN A 155 -19.99 2.15 -3.06
CA ASN A 155 -20.38 1.92 -1.66
C ASN A 155 -21.88 1.63 -1.48
N ALA A 156 -22.75 2.29 -2.25
CA ALA A 156 -24.21 2.17 -2.12
C ALA A 156 -24.75 0.75 -2.43
N GLY A 157 -23.98 -0.06 -3.16
CA GLY A 157 -24.36 -1.41 -3.56
C GLY A 157 -24.50 -2.44 -2.42
N LEU A 158 -24.11 -2.10 -1.19
CA LEU A 158 -24.22 -2.99 -0.04
C LEU A 158 -25.52 -2.83 0.76
N PHE A 159 -26.13 -1.63 0.90
CA PHE A 159 -27.32 -1.45 1.77
C PHE A 159 -28.29 -0.31 1.42
N SER A 160 -28.22 0.36 0.27
CA SER A 160 -29.02 1.59 0.07
C SER A 160 -30.44 1.40 -0.48
N SER A 161 -30.97 0.19 -0.61
CA SER A 161 -32.31 -0.04 -1.20
C SER A 161 -33.49 0.40 -0.31
N PHE A 162 -33.27 1.01 0.87
CA PHE A 162 -34.39 1.42 1.74
C PHE A 162 -34.41 2.84 2.29
N PHE A 163 -33.46 3.73 2.00
CA PHE A 163 -33.59 5.14 2.41
C PHE A 163 -33.00 6.14 1.41
N ARG A 164 -33.77 6.44 0.36
CA ARG A 164 -33.84 7.79 -0.19
C ARG A 164 -35.28 8.10 -0.59
N ARG A 165 -36.06 8.56 0.39
CA ARG A 165 -37.15 9.50 0.08
C ARG A 165 -36.45 10.77 -0.40
N SER A 166 -36.70 11.13 -1.65
CA SER A 166 -36.37 12.44 -2.21
C SER A 166 -36.92 13.54 -1.30
N SER A 167 -36.05 14.28 -0.61
CA SER A 167 -36.40 15.63 -0.17
C SER A 167 -36.20 16.56 -1.38
N SER A 168 -37.26 16.73 -2.16
CA SER A 168 -37.35 17.79 -3.15
C SER A 168 -37.36 19.13 -2.42
N ILE A 169 -36.20 19.75 -2.24
CA ILE A 169 -36.15 21.19 -1.98
C ILE A 169 -36.33 21.88 -3.33
N GLN A 170 -37.58 22.24 -3.61
CA GLN A 170 -37.93 23.20 -4.66
C GLN A 170 -37.21 24.52 -4.35
N SER A 171 -36.13 24.81 -5.08
CA SER A 171 -35.64 26.18 -5.21
C SER A 171 -36.34 26.82 -6.41
N ASN A 172 -37.27 27.71 -6.10
CA ASN A 172 -37.91 28.58 -7.08
C ASN A 172 -36.84 29.36 -7.86
N LYS A 173 -36.72 29.08 -9.16
CA LYS A 173 -36.02 29.97 -10.10
C LYS A 173 -36.86 31.23 -10.29
N SER A 174 -36.57 32.28 -9.55
CA SER A 174 -36.92 33.65 -9.95
C SER A 174 -35.75 34.25 -10.74
N ARG A 175 -35.99 34.52 -12.03
CA ARG A 175 -35.17 35.43 -12.82
C ARG A 175 -35.33 36.85 -12.29
N PRO A 176 -34.26 37.66 -12.32
CA PRO A 176 -34.43 39.07 -12.64
C PRO A 176 -33.69 39.44 -13.93
N SER A 177 -34.44 40.05 -14.84
CA SER A 177 -34.01 40.95 -15.92
C SER A 177 -33.41 42.23 -15.29
N SER A 178 -32.20 42.67 -15.65
CA SER A 178 -31.93 43.72 -16.66
C SER A 178 -30.49 44.26 -16.49
N PRO A 179 -29.93 45.03 -17.46
CA PRO A 179 -28.51 45.01 -17.84
C PRO A 179 -27.67 46.24 -17.40
N ASN A 180 -26.38 46.20 -17.76
CA ASN A 180 -25.31 47.23 -17.74
C ASN A 180 -24.32 47.16 -16.57
N ASN A 181 -23.07 46.74 -16.85
CA ASN A 181 -22.01 47.71 -17.13
C ASN A 181 -20.78 47.01 -17.72
N THR A 182 -20.39 47.41 -18.92
CA THR A 182 -19.07 47.16 -19.49
C THR A 182 -18.02 47.90 -18.65
N GLN A 183 -17.21 47.18 -17.89
CA GLN A 183 -15.88 47.64 -17.51
C GLN A 183 -14.87 46.69 -18.15
N ILE A 184 -14.18 47.24 -19.14
CA ILE A 184 -13.00 46.67 -19.76
C ILE A 184 -11.87 46.94 -18.77
N GLU A 185 -11.46 45.93 -18.01
CA GLU A 185 -10.17 45.96 -17.32
C GLU A 185 -9.16 45.23 -18.22
N MET A 186 -8.23 46.02 -18.77
CA MET A 186 -7.13 45.55 -19.59
C MET A 186 -6.03 45.06 -18.66
N ASP A 187 -5.98 43.75 -18.41
CA ASP A 187 -4.75 43.13 -17.91
C ASP A 187 -3.88 42.71 -19.10
N VAL A 188 -3.05 43.67 -19.51
CA VAL A 188 -1.91 43.46 -20.41
C VAL A 188 -0.80 42.81 -19.59
N THR A 189 -0.82 41.48 -19.45
CA THR A 189 0.38 40.64 -19.64
C THR A 189 -0.04 39.27 -20.16
N SER A 190 0.20 39.05 -21.44
CA SER A 190 0.05 37.77 -22.11
C SER A 190 1.00 36.72 -21.53
N ARG A 191 0.50 35.86 -20.64
CA ARG A 191 1.02 34.49 -20.45
C ARG A 191 0.31 33.56 -21.44
N GLN A 192 0.57 33.75 -22.73
CA GLN A 192 0.26 32.71 -23.72
C GLN A 192 1.16 31.50 -23.41
N ASN A 193 0.54 30.37 -23.07
CA ASN A 193 1.11 29.08 -22.64
C ASN A 193 1.07 28.73 -21.14
N SER A 194 0.27 29.41 -20.32
CA SER A 194 -0.06 28.89 -18.98
C SER A 194 -1.34 28.06 -19.06
N LEU A 195 -1.23 26.74 -18.90
CA LEU A 195 -2.35 25.80 -18.76
C LEU A 195 -3.03 25.93 -17.39
N THR A 196 -3.35 27.15 -16.97
CA THR A 196 -4.08 27.38 -15.71
C THR A 196 -5.57 27.23 -16.00
N PHE A 197 -6.11 26.06 -15.68
CA PHE A 197 -7.54 25.78 -15.77
C PHE A 197 -8.23 26.33 -14.51
N GLU A 198 -8.45 27.65 -14.45
CA GLU A 198 -9.17 28.27 -13.34
C GLU A 198 -10.61 27.74 -13.24
N SER A 199 -10.93 27.06 -12.14
CA SER A 199 -12.28 26.60 -11.83
C SER A 199 -13.01 27.67 -11.00
N THR A 200 -13.84 28.48 -11.65
CA THR A 200 -14.70 29.51 -11.00
C THR A 200 -16.03 28.94 -10.49
N GLY A 201 -16.02 27.89 -9.67
CA GLY A 201 -17.28 27.32 -9.16
C GLY A 201 -17.15 26.45 -7.91
N ASN A 202 -18.08 26.64 -6.97
CA ASN A 202 -18.28 25.93 -5.70
C ASN A 202 -18.45 24.41 -5.85
N TYR A 203 -17.40 23.68 -6.24
CA TYR A 203 -17.35 22.23 -6.12
C TYR A 203 -16.72 21.87 -4.77
N GLN A 204 -17.40 21.02 -3.98
CA GLN A 204 -16.73 20.28 -2.90
C GLN A 204 -15.81 19.24 -3.55
N SER A 205 -14.62 19.68 -3.93
CA SER A 205 -13.58 18.82 -4.49
C SER A 205 -12.91 18.00 -3.38
N THR A 206 -12.53 16.76 -3.70
CA THR A 206 -11.67 15.94 -2.86
C THR A 206 -10.37 16.68 -2.57
N ASN A 207 -10.03 16.85 -1.29
CA ASN A 207 -8.75 17.44 -0.87
C ASN A 207 -7.72 16.33 -0.72
N GLY A 208 -6.54 16.50 -1.34
CA GLY A 208 -5.45 15.54 -1.26
C GLY A 208 -5.76 14.20 -1.94
N ILE A 209 -5.54 13.13 -1.19
CA ILE A 209 -5.72 11.73 -1.62
C ILE A 209 -6.60 11.04 -0.59
N HIS A 210 -7.76 10.58 -1.03
CA HIS A 210 -8.70 9.86 -0.18
C HIS A 210 -8.59 8.36 -0.42
N MET A 211 -8.21 7.61 0.61
CA MET A 211 -8.07 6.16 0.54
C MET A 211 -9.13 5.52 1.44
N GLN A 212 -9.85 4.53 0.90
CA GLN A 212 -10.76 3.73 1.73
C GLN A 212 -10.78 2.27 1.27
N ASN A 213 -10.90 1.38 2.25
CA ASN A 213 -11.17 -0.04 2.01
C ASN A 213 -12.67 -0.27 2.02
N MET A 214 -13.18 -0.99 1.02
CA MET A 214 -14.59 -1.40 0.99
C MET A 214 -14.73 -2.81 0.42
N ASP A 215 -15.79 -3.50 0.85
CA ASP A 215 -16.19 -4.77 0.25
C ASP A 215 -17.08 -4.49 -0.96
N VAL A 216 -16.63 -4.84 -2.15
CA VAL A 216 -17.40 -4.65 -3.39
C VAL A 216 -18.11 -5.95 -3.71
N SER A 217 -19.44 -5.90 -3.83
CA SER A 217 -20.24 -7.10 -4.11
C SER A 217 -19.75 -7.88 -5.33
N ASN A 218 -19.57 -9.20 -5.14
CA ASN A 218 -19.03 -10.16 -6.10
C ASN A 218 -17.53 -9.99 -6.48
N VAL A 219 -16.83 -9.02 -5.90
CA VAL A 219 -15.39 -8.78 -6.09
C VAL A 219 -14.62 -9.10 -4.80
N GLY A 220 -15.18 -8.74 -3.64
CA GLY A 220 -14.54 -8.81 -2.33
C GLY A 220 -13.92 -7.48 -1.93
N GLU A 221 -12.98 -7.51 -0.98
CA GLU A 221 -12.27 -6.31 -0.53
C GLU A 221 -11.47 -5.64 -1.64
N VAL A 222 -11.69 -4.34 -1.81
CA VAL A 222 -10.99 -3.47 -2.76
C VAL A 222 -10.59 -2.17 -2.05
N SER A 223 -9.35 -1.76 -2.24
CA SER A 223 -8.85 -0.46 -1.80
C SER A 223 -9.11 0.58 -2.88
N ILE A 224 -9.88 1.60 -2.58
CA ILE A 224 -10.19 2.69 -3.51
C ILE A 224 -9.37 3.91 -3.15
N TRP A 225 -8.63 4.40 -4.14
CA TRP A 225 -7.79 5.58 -4.07
C TRP A 225 -8.39 6.66 -4.96
N GLU A 226 -8.92 7.71 -4.36
CA GLU A 226 -9.43 8.88 -5.07
C GLU A 226 -8.41 10.01 -4.99
N PHE A 227 -7.82 10.36 -6.14
CA PHE A 227 -6.88 11.46 -6.26
C PHE A 227 -7.62 12.74 -6.63
N SER A 228 -7.33 13.84 -5.93
CA SER A 228 -7.83 15.17 -6.30
C SER A 228 -7.47 15.55 -7.75
N GLY A 229 -8.34 16.36 -8.35
CA GLY A 229 -8.07 16.95 -9.66
C GLY A 229 -7.38 18.32 -9.60
N GLN A 230 -7.09 18.84 -8.40
CA GLN A 230 -6.45 20.15 -8.24
C GLN A 230 -4.94 20.04 -8.46
N GLU A 231 -4.39 21.02 -9.18
CA GLU A 231 -2.98 21.02 -9.59
C GLU A 231 -2.00 21.07 -8.41
N ASN A 232 -2.39 21.69 -7.29
CA ASN A 232 -1.56 21.82 -6.09
C ASN A 232 -1.10 20.46 -5.53
N TYR A 233 -1.90 19.40 -5.72
CA TYR A 233 -1.59 18.08 -5.20
C TYR A 233 -0.76 17.22 -6.17
N PHE A 234 -0.61 17.61 -7.43
CA PHE A 234 0.09 16.80 -8.43
C PHE A 234 1.54 16.43 -8.08
N PRO A 235 2.33 17.31 -7.42
CA PRO A 235 3.68 16.95 -6.99
C PRO A 235 3.72 15.75 -6.04
N THR A 236 2.72 15.58 -5.16
CA THR A 236 2.74 14.51 -4.15
C THR A 236 2.40 13.14 -4.73
N TYR A 237 1.71 13.08 -5.88
CA TYR A 237 1.23 11.82 -6.46
C TYR A 237 2.35 10.89 -6.93
N HIS A 238 3.58 11.41 -7.10
CA HIS A 238 4.75 10.58 -7.43
C HIS A 238 4.96 9.45 -6.43
N HIS A 239 4.72 9.70 -5.14
CA HIS A 239 4.90 8.70 -4.09
C HIS A 239 3.78 7.64 -4.08
N PHE A 240 2.58 7.97 -4.59
CA PHE A 240 1.40 7.11 -4.47
C PHE A 240 1.06 6.29 -5.73
N LEU A 241 1.66 6.62 -6.88
CA LEU A 241 1.37 6.00 -8.17
C LEU A 241 2.39 4.93 -8.57
N TRP A 242 2.81 4.09 -7.62
CA TRP A 242 3.75 3.00 -7.92
C TRP A 242 3.10 1.92 -8.82
N PRO A 243 3.85 1.32 -9.75
CA PRO A 243 3.34 0.23 -10.59
C PRO A 243 3.02 -1.00 -9.72
N SER A 244 1.89 -1.63 -9.99
CA SER A 244 1.47 -2.86 -9.29
C SER A 244 0.48 -3.65 -10.16
N PRO A 245 0.68 -4.96 -10.33
CA PRO A 245 -0.21 -5.81 -11.13
C PRO A 245 -1.62 -5.92 -10.52
N TYR A 246 -1.74 -5.68 -9.20
CA TYR A 246 -3.00 -5.73 -8.45
C TYR A 246 -3.82 -4.43 -8.57
N THR A 247 -3.41 -3.50 -9.44
CA THR A 247 -4.02 -2.18 -9.54
C THR A 247 -4.80 -2.02 -10.85
N LEU A 248 -6.04 -1.56 -10.74
CA LEU A 248 -6.81 -0.99 -11.84
C LEU A 248 -6.77 0.54 -11.73
N THR A 249 -6.20 1.21 -12.73
CA THR A 249 -6.24 2.68 -12.81
C THR A 249 -7.35 3.10 -13.77
N ALA A 250 -8.38 3.74 -13.23
CA ALA A 250 -9.47 4.33 -13.99
C ALA A 250 -9.22 5.83 -14.21
N ILE A 251 -9.08 6.23 -15.46
CA ILE A 251 -8.97 7.65 -15.86
C ILE A 251 -10.36 8.13 -16.28
N LEU A 252 -10.92 9.03 -15.46
CA LEU A 252 -12.24 9.58 -15.65
C LEU A 252 -12.19 10.87 -16.47
N PHE A 253 -13.14 11.01 -17.39
CA PHE A 253 -13.36 12.24 -18.15
C PHE A 253 -14.86 12.54 -18.26
N ASN A 254 -15.21 13.81 -18.45
CA ASN A 254 -16.58 14.26 -18.59
C ASN A 254 -17.00 14.22 -20.07
N LEU A 255 -18.13 13.57 -20.39
CA LEU A 255 -18.65 13.54 -21.75
C LEU A 255 -19.28 14.87 -22.21
N GLU A 256 -19.61 15.76 -21.28
CA GLU A 256 -20.11 17.10 -21.62
C GLU A 256 -19.01 18.01 -22.20
N ASP A 257 -17.74 17.70 -21.90
CA ASP A 257 -16.60 18.45 -22.43
C ASP A 257 -16.44 18.22 -23.94
N SER A 258 -15.87 19.19 -24.66
CA SER A 258 -15.61 19.02 -26.09
C SER A 258 -14.66 17.84 -26.35
N PRO A 259 -14.77 17.10 -27.48
CA PRO A 259 -13.91 15.95 -27.76
C PRO A 259 -12.41 16.28 -27.72
N ALA A 260 -12.02 17.50 -28.10
CA ALA A 260 -10.63 17.95 -28.02
C ALA A 260 -10.15 18.05 -26.56
N VAL A 261 -10.99 18.61 -25.67
CA VAL A 261 -10.71 18.71 -24.23
C VAL A 261 -10.65 17.31 -23.61
N GLN A 262 -11.59 16.43 -23.94
CA GLN A 262 -11.58 15.04 -23.46
C GLN A 262 -10.25 14.33 -23.79
N VAL A 263 -9.79 14.40 -25.05
CA VAL A 263 -8.53 13.80 -25.47
C VAL A 263 -7.34 14.43 -24.74
N GLN A 264 -7.29 15.76 -24.61
CA GLN A 264 -6.21 16.46 -23.91
C GLN A 264 -6.12 16.06 -22.44
N GLN A 265 -7.25 16.03 -21.73
CA GLN A 265 -7.31 15.63 -20.32
C GLN A 265 -6.86 14.18 -20.14
N VAL A 266 -7.36 13.26 -20.96
CA VAL A 266 -6.97 11.84 -20.88
C VAL A 266 -5.49 11.65 -21.20
N CYS A 267 -4.98 12.32 -22.24
CA CYS A 267 -3.56 12.29 -22.58
C CYS A 267 -2.68 12.87 -21.46
N PHE A 268 -3.13 13.93 -20.79
CA PHE A 268 -2.43 14.47 -19.63
C PHE A 268 -2.29 13.42 -18.54
N TRP A 269 -3.38 12.79 -18.09
CA TRP A 269 -3.33 11.80 -17.01
C TRP A 269 -2.57 10.53 -17.38
N LEU A 270 -2.65 10.08 -18.64
CA LEU A 270 -1.86 8.96 -19.12
C LEU A 270 -0.37 9.28 -19.12
N ASN A 271 0.04 10.41 -19.72
CA ASN A 271 1.44 10.82 -19.70
C ASN A 271 1.94 11.07 -18.27
N PHE A 272 1.08 11.62 -17.41
CA PHE A 272 1.38 11.85 -15.99
C PHE A 272 1.68 10.54 -15.26
N LEU A 273 0.90 9.49 -15.52
CA LEU A 273 1.12 8.15 -14.98
C LEU A 273 2.40 7.53 -15.56
N MET A 274 2.56 7.55 -16.89
CA MET A 274 3.70 6.93 -17.58
C MET A 274 5.03 7.58 -17.22
N ALA A 275 5.07 8.90 -17.04
CA ALA A 275 6.27 9.62 -16.62
C ALA A 275 6.77 9.23 -15.22
N ARG A 276 5.96 8.52 -14.43
CA ARG A 276 6.29 8.08 -13.07
C ARG A 276 6.56 6.58 -12.98
N GLN A 277 6.52 5.87 -14.11
CA GLN A 277 6.76 4.45 -14.16
C GLN A 277 8.22 4.14 -14.54
N PRO A 278 8.93 3.27 -13.79
CA PRO A 278 10.29 2.86 -14.12
C PRO A 278 10.34 2.17 -15.50
N ALA A 279 11.23 2.61 -16.38
CA ALA A 279 11.32 2.08 -17.75
C ALA A 279 11.71 0.58 -17.82
N ASP A 280 12.38 0.07 -16.79
CA ASP A 280 12.97 -1.27 -16.77
C ASP A 280 12.03 -2.37 -16.26
N LEU A 281 10.80 -2.02 -15.87
CA LEU A 281 9.83 -2.99 -15.35
C LEU A 281 9.17 -3.81 -16.46
N PRO A 282 9.02 -5.13 -16.28
CA PRO A 282 8.34 -5.99 -17.24
C PRO A 282 6.85 -5.64 -17.30
N THR A 283 6.22 -5.86 -18.47
CA THR A 283 4.81 -5.50 -18.70
C THR A 283 3.84 -6.14 -17.71
N SER A 284 4.21 -7.30 -17.15
CA SER A 284 3.45 -8.02 -16.12
C SER A 284 3.34 -7.28 -14.79
N GLU A 285 4.24 -6.34 -14.49
CA GLU A 285 4.23 -5.60 -13.23
C GLU A 285 3.37 -4.33 -13.29
N TYR A 286 2.95 -3.92 -14.49
CA TYR A 286 2.03 -2.80 -14.64
C TYR A 286 0.58 -3.19 -14.38
N GLY A 287 -0.11 -2.35 -13.61
CA GLY A 287 -1.55 -2.43 -13.44
C GLY A 287 -2.30 -2.20 -14.75
N ARG A 288 -3.58 -2.57 -14.79
CA ARG A 288 -4.44 -2.31 -15.95
C ARG A 288 -4.92 -0.86 -15.93
N ILE A 289 -5.03 -0.26 -17.11
CA ILE A 289 -5.53 1.11 -17.26
C ILE A 289 -6.82 1.08 -18.06
N ILE A 290 -7.86 1.76 -17.58
CA ILE A 290 -9.15 1.88 -18.25
C ILE A 290 -9.63 3.32 -18.29
N LEU A 291 -10.33 3.68 -19.37
CA LEU A 291 -11.00 4.96 -19.48
C LEU A 291 -12.47 4.84 -19.03
N VAL A 292 -12.91 5.79 -18.22
CA VAL A 292 -14.28 5.88 -17.73
C VAL A 292 -14.91 7.20 -18.15
N ALA A 293 -15.90 7.13 -19.01
CA ALA A 293 -16.63 8.27 -19.52
C ALA A 293 -17.85 8.53 -18.63
N THR A 294 -17.85 9.66 -17.92
CA THR A 294 -18.89 10.02 -16.95
C THR A 294 -19.91 11.00 -17.54
N HIS A 295 -20.99 11.30 -16.80
CA HIS A 295 -22.05 12.23 -17.22
C HIS A 295 -22.76 11.81 -18.52
N VAL A 296 -22.82 10.51 -18.78
CA VAL A 296 -23.48 9.98 -19.98
C VAL A 296 -24.98 10.27 -19.98
N ASP A 297 -25.58 10.46 -18.80
CA ASP A 297 -26.99 10.83 -18.59
C ASP A 297 -27.34 12.21 -19.15
N SER A 298 -26.38 13.14 -19.15
CA SER A 298 -26.52 14.44 -19.80
C SER A 298 -26.40 14.36 -21.33
N THR A 299 -25.83 13.28 -21.85
CA THR A 299 -25.64 13.09 -23.29
C THR A 299 -26.83 12.36 -23.92
N ARG A 300 -27.07 12.58 -25.22
CA ARG A 300 -28.13 11.86 -25.98
C ARG A 300 -27.70 10.43 -26.37
N ALA A 301 -26.86 9.78 -25.57
CA ALA A 301 -26.34 8.45 -25.86
C ALA A 301 -27.45 7.39 -25.83
N ALA A 302 -27.35 6.38 -26.69
CA ALA A 302 -28.33 5.29 -26.75
C ALA A 302 -27.98 4.19 -25.73
N LYS A 303 -29.01 3.48 -25.23
CA LYS A 303 -28.81 2.27 -24.43
C LYS A 303 -29.04 1.02 -25.26
N THR A 304 -28.21 0.00 -25.10
CA THR A 304 -28.49 -1.34 -25.64
C THR A 304 -29.67 -1.99 -24.92
N GLN A 305 -30.20 -3.08 -25.48
CA GLN A 305 -31.22 -3.90 -24.82
C GLN A 305 -30.75 -4.46 -23.46
N GLN A 306 -29.44 -4.53 -23.25
CA GLN A 306 -28.82 -4.99 -21.99
C GLN A 306 -28.56 -3.84 -21.01
N GLY A 307 -28.89 -2.59 -21.37
CA GLY A 307 -28.72 -1.40 -20.54
C GLY A 307 -27.30 -0.80 -20.57
N GLU A 308 -26.46 -1.22 -21.50
CA GLU A 308 -25.14 -0.61 -21.76
C GLU A 308 -25.30 0.71 -22.49
N TRP A 309 -24.56 1.74 -22.06
CA TRP A 309 -24.52 3.00 -22.78
C TRP A 309 -23.57 2.89 -23.98
N LEU A 310 -24.11 3.08 -25.18
CA LEU A 310 -23.33 3.21 -26.40
C LEU A 310 -22.97 4.69 -26.58
N SER A 311 -21.71 5.02 -26.30
CA SER A 311 -21.15 6.36 -26.56
C SER A 311 -20.09 6.27 -27.66
N PRO A 312 -20.44 6.59 -28.92
CA PRO A 312 -19.46 6.73 -30.00
C PRO A 312 -18.38 7.76 -29.68
N ASP A 313 -18.72 8.81 -28.93
CA ASP A 313 -17.79 9.86 -28.52
C ASP A 313 -16.71 9.30 -27.57
N ALA A 314 -17.11 8.51 -26.58
CA ALA A 314 -16.17 7.84 -25.68
C ALA A 314 -15.22 6.91 -26.45
N GLN A 315 -15.77 6.11 -27.38
CA GLN A 315 -14.97 5.19 -28.21
C GLN A 315 -13.97 5.95 -29.09
N LYS A 316 -14.41 7.03 -29.75
CA LYS A 316 -13.55 7.88 -30.58
C LYS A 316 -12.42 8.52 -29.76
N THR A 317 -12.71 8.99 -28.56
CA THR A 317 -11.70 9.51 -27.63
C THR A 317 -10.67 8.44 -27.28
N ALA A 318 -11.11 7.23 -26.91
CA ALA A 318 -10.22 6.11 -26.57
C ALA A 318 -9.33 5.67 -27.75
N GLU A 319 -9.89 5.57 -28.96
CA GLU A 319 -9.14 5.24 -30.18
C GLU A 319 -8.10 6.31 -30.52
N THR A 320 -8.47 7.59 -30.38
CA THR A 320 -7.56 8.72 -30.64
C THR A 320 -6.40 8.71 -29.65
N VAL A 321 -6.70 8.51 -28.36
CA VAL A 321 -5.69 8.40 -27.31
C VAL A 321 -4.75 7.21 -27.55
N LYS A 322 -5.28 6.05 -27.95
CA LYS A 322 -4.47 4.87 -28.29
C LYS A 322 -3.51 5.14 -29.45
N LYS A 323 -3.93 5.92 -30.45
CA LYS A 323 -3.07 6.33 -31.57
C LYS A 323 -1.96 7.29 -31.13
N LEU A 324 -2.25 8.18 -30.18
CA LEU A 324 -1.28 9.14 -29.65
C LEU A 324 -0.27 8.47 -28.69
N LEU A 325 -0.69 7.45 -27.94
CA LEU A 325 0.12 6.77 -26.92
C LEU A 325 0.13 5.25 -27.12
N PRO A 326 0.77 4.75 -28.19
CA PRO A 326 0.70 3.33 -28.57
C PRO A 326 1.44 2.40 -27.59
N HIS A 327 2.38 2.93 -26.81
CA HIS A 327 3.22 2.17 -25.88
C HIS A 327 2.65 2.04 -24.47
N THR A 328 1.40 2.48 -24.24
CA THR A 328 0.78 2.40 -22.91
C THR A 328 0.57 0.91 -22.52
N PRO A 329 1.24 0.42 -21.46
CA PRO A 329 1.11 -0.97 -21.03
C PRO A 329 -0.29 -1.24 -20.48
N ASN A 330 -0.81 -2.45 -20.73
CA ASN A 330 -2.07 -2.96 -20.16
C ASN A 330 -3.28 -2.01 -20.30
N PHE A 331 -3.34 -1.22 -21.38
CA PHE A 331 -4.44 -0.30 -21.68
C PHE A 331 -5.66 -1.02 -22.26
N ILE A 332 -6.78 -0.95 -21.54
CA ILE A 332 -8.07 -1.49 -21.97
C ILE A 332 -8.71 -0.50 -22.92
N VAL A 333 -8.76 -0.87 -24.20
CA VAL A 333 -9.17 0.00 -25.32
C VAL A 333 -10.64 0.41 -25.23
N ASN A 334 -11.50 -0.46 -24.70
CA ASN A 334 -12.94 -0.22 -24.66
C ASN A 334 -13.27 0.59 -23.41
N PRO A 335 -13.67 1.88 -23.54
CA PRO A 335 -14.02 2.72 -22.40
C PRO A 335 -15.37 2.30 -21.81
N ILE A 336 -15.53 2.50 -20.50
CA ILE A 336 -16.83 2.32 -19.84
C ILE A 336 -17.56 3.66 -19.81
N ALA A 337 -18.69 3.77 -20.52
CA ALA A 337 -19.59 4.90 -20.39
C ALA A 337 -20.59 4.67 -19.25
N MET A 338 -20.61 5.56 -18.25
CA MET A 338 -21.40 5.34 -17.05
C MET A 338 -22.07 6.59 -16.50
N ASP A 339 -23.29 6.36 -16.00
CA ASP A 339 -23.97 7.28 -15.08
C ASP A 339 -23.54 6.89 -13.67
N CYS A 340 -22.71 7.74 -13.06
CA CYS A 340 -22.16 7.50 -11.74
C CYS A 340 -23.22 7.55 -10.63
N ASN A 341 -24.45 7.98 -10.90
CA ASN A 341 -25.52 8.04 -9.90
C ASN A 341 -26.40 6.78 -9.87
N VAL A 342 -26.14 5.79 -10.74
CA VAL A 342 -26.93 4.55 -10.84
C VAL A 342 -26.07 3.32 -10.54
N PRO A 343 -25.91 2.92 -9.25
CA PRO A 343 -25.08 1.79 -8.82
C PRO A 343 -25.40 0.44 -9.48
N ALA A 344 -26.67 0.22 -9.83
CA ALA A 344 -27.15 -1.03 -10.43
C ALA A 344 -27.00 -1.07 -11.96
N SER A 345 -26.33 -0.09 -12.56
CA SER A 345 -26.16 0.00 -14.01
C SER A 345 -25.25 -1.11 -14.56
N PHE A 346 -25.40 -1.40 -15.86
CA PHE A 346 -24.55 -2.34 -16.56
C PHE A 346 -23.06 -1.95 -16.52
N ALA A 347 -22.76 -0.65 -16.54
CA ALA A 347 -21.41 -0.13 -16.43
C ALA A 347 -20.71 -0.51 -15.11
N PHE A 348 -21.41 -0.45 -13.97
CA PHE A 348 -20.86 -0.95 -12.70
C PHE A 348 -20.66 -2.46 -12.72
N LYS A 349 -21.51 -3.23 -13.41
CA LYS A 349 -21.30 -4.68 -13.59
C LYS A 349 -20.04 -4.96 -14.43
N GLN A 350 -19.80 -4.19 -15.49
CA GLN A 350 -18.57 -4.28 -16.28
C GLN A 350 -17.34 -3.94 -15.45
N LEU A 351 -17.35 -2.82 -14.71
CA LEU A 351 -16.24 -2.43 -13.84
C LEU A 351 -15.92 -3.51 -12.81
N LYS A 352 -16.96 -4.07 -12.16
CA LYS A 352 -16.81 -5.19 -11.21
C LYS A 352 -16.24 -6.44 -11.89
N SER A 353 -16.71 -6.78 -13.09
CA SER A 353 -16.18 -7.92 -13.87
C SER A 353 -14.68 -7.78 -14.16
N ILE A 354 -14.22 -6.57 -14.50
CA ILE A 354 -12.80 -6.30 -14.75
C ILE A 354 -11.98 -6.46 -13.46
N LEU A 355 -12.48 -5.92 -12.34
CA LEU A 355 -11.84 -6.11 -11.03
C LEU A 355 -11.77 -7.60 -10.65
N THR A 356 -12.84 -8.37 -10.87
CA THR A 356 -12.84 -9.82 -10.63
C THR A 356 -11.85 -10.56 -11.53
N SER A 357 -11.73 -10.19 -12.81
CA SER A 357 -10.71 -10.76 -13.71
C SER A 357 -9.29 -10.47 -13.22
N ILE A 358 -8.98 -9.22 -12.84
CA ILE A 358 -7.68 -8.88 -12.27
C ILE A 358 -7.40 -9.74 -11.04
N LYS A 359 -8.40 -9.95 -10.18
CA LYS A 359 -8.28 -10.81 -9.00
C LYS A 359 -7.87 -12.22 -9.36
N GLN A 360 -8.56 -12.81 -10.32
CA GLN A 360 -8.34 -14.19 -10.75
C GLN A 360 -6.97 -14.35 -11.40
N ASP A 361 -6.58 -13.42 -12.27
CA ASP A 361 -5.29 -13.46 -12.97
C ASP A 361 -4.13 -13.32 -11.98
N CYS A 362 -4.28 -12.44 -11.00
CA CYS A 362 -3.26 -12.26 -9.98
C CYS A 362 -3.17 -13.45 -9.02
N ILE A 363 -4.29 -14.04 -8.59
CA ILE A 363 -4.29 -15.27 -7.76
C ILE A 363 -3.50 -16.39 -8.43
N GLN A 364 -3.58 -16.52 -9.76
CA GLN A 364 -2.84 -17.53 -10.53
C GLN A 364 -1.33 -17.24 -10.63
N GLN A 365 -0.92 -15.98 -10.48
CA GLN A 365 0.46 -15.52 -10.64
C GLN A 365 1.19 -15.29 -9.30
N THR A 366 0.47 -15.10 -8.19
CA THR A 366 1.09 -14.80 -6.90
C THR A 366 1.74 -16.00 -6.21
N ILE A 367 3.04 -15.86 -5.97
CA ILE A 367 3.78 -16.46 -4.86
C ILE A 367 3.72 -15.44 -3.71
N GLY A 368 2.60 -15.41 -2.98
CA GLY A 368 2.36 -14.45 -1.90
C GLY A 368 1.26 -14.98 -1.00
N THR A 369 1.65 -15.77 -0.01
CA THR A 369 0.73 -16.51 0.84
C THR A 369 0.35 -15.69 2.06
N TRP A 370 -0.94 -15.57 2.33
CA TRP A 370 -1.43 -14.98 3.57
C TRP A 370 -0.80 -15.69 4.75
N THR A 371 -0.24 -14.95 5.71
CA THR A 371 0.34 -15.53 6.92
C THR A 371 -0.56 -15.23 8.12
N GLY A 372 -0.49 -16.05 9.17
CA GLY A 372 -1.15 -15.70 10.43
C GLY A 372 -0.57 -14.43 11.05
N LEU A 373 0.67 -14.09 10.71
CA LEU A 373 1.32 -12.83 11.08
C LEU A 373 0.58 -11.63 10.47
N LEU A 374 0.27 -11.66 9.18
CA LEU A 374 -0.48 -10.59 8.51
C LEU A 374 -1.85 -10.38 9.16
N GLU A 375 -2.61 -11.44 9.39
CA GLU A 375 -3.94 -11.37 10.00
C GLU A 375 -3.90 -10.75 11.41
N SER A 376 -2.93 -11.18 12.22
CA SER A 376 -2.74 -10.66 13.57
C SER A 376 -2.25 -9.20 13.54
N THR A 377 -1.46 -8.83 12.53
CA THR A 377 -0.98 -7.45 12.36
C THR A 377 -2.10 -6.51 11.92
N LEU A 378 -3.00 -6.93 11.02
CA LEU A 378 -4.16 -6.12 10.60
C LEU A 378 -5.08 -5.78 11.78
N THR A 379 -5.32 -6.74 12.67
CA THR A 379 -6.14 -6.49 13.86
C THR A 379 -5.42 -5.55 14.84
N TRP A 380 -4.13 -5.75 15.07
CA TRP A 380 -3.31 -4.89 15.93
C TRP A 380 -3.12 -3.48 15.38
N LEU A 381 -3.01 -3.30 14.06
CA LEU A 381 -2.85 -2.00 13.38
C LEU A 381 -3.95 -1.01 13.80
N THR A 382 -5.18 -1.48 13.97
CA THR A 382 -6.30 -0.63 14.41
C THR A 382 -6.14 -0.11 15.85
N THR A 383 -5.41 -0.84 16.69
CA THR A 383 -5.04 -0.39 18.05
C THR A 383 -3.87 0.58 17.97
N LEU A 384 -2.86 0.26 17.16
CA LEU A 384 -1.68 1.10 16.97
C LEU A 384 -2.03 2.47 16.38
N GLN A 385 -2.93 2.52 15.41
CA GLN A 385 -3.42 3.78 14.82
C GLN A 385 -4.08 4.70 15.85
N LYS A 386 -4.72 4.13 16.88
CA LYS A 386 -5.31 4.91 17.99
C LYS A 386 -4.26 5.40 18.98
N GLU A 387 -3.22 4.61 19.22
CA GLU A 387 -2.10 5.00 20.08
C GLU A 387 -1.29 6.15 19.47
N TYR A 388 -1.10 6.14 18.15
CA TYR A 388 -0.34 7.13 17.39
C TYR A 388 -1.22 8.09 16.58
N GLU A 389 -2.41 8.44 17.09
CA GLU A 389 -3.39 9.27 16.35
C GLU A 389 -2.82 10.63 15.92
N GLN A 390 -1.95 11.25 16.74
CA GLN A 390 -1.36 12.56 16.46
C GLN A 390 -0.23 12.51 15.43
N LEU A 391 0.57 11.44 15.40
CA LEU A 391 1.66 11.27 14.46
C LEU A 391 1.78 9.77 14.11
N PRO A 392 1.01 9.28 13.13
CA PRO A 392 0.97 7.86 12.79
C PRO A 392 2.15 7.46 11.90
N VAL A 393 3.36 7.81 12.31
CA VAL A 393 4.62 7.57 11.60
C VAL A 393 5.61 6.92 12.55
N LEU A 394 6.20 5.81 12.11
CA LEU A 394 7.24 5.09 12.86
C LEU A 394 8.45 4.84 11.97
N SER A 395 9.63 4.72 12.54
CA SER A 395 10.74 4.07 11.83
C SER A 395 10.46 2.58 11.65
N ARG A 396 11.04 1.95 10.61
CA ARG A 396 10.93 0.49 10.40
C ARG A 396 11.43 -0.28 11.61
N GLN A 397 12.47 0.21 12.28
CA GLN A 397 13.01 -0.41 13.50
C GLN A 397 11.99 -0.38 14.65
N GLN A 398 11.40 0.78 14.93
CA GLN A 398 10.36 0.91 15.97
C GLN A 398 9.14 0.03 15.65
N PHE A 399 8.69 0.04 14.39
CA PHE A 399 7.59 -0.83 13.97
C PHE A 399 7.92 -2.31 14.20
N ALA A 400 9.14 -2.73 13.86
CA ALA A 400 9.59 -4.10 14.05
C ALA A 400 9.67 -4.51 15.52
N GLU A 401 10.14 -3.63 16.40
CA GLU A 401 10.20 -3.85 17.85
C GLU A 401 8.79 -3.96 18.45
N LEU A 402 7.88 -3.05 18.09
CA LEU A 402 6.48 -3.08 18.55
C LEU A 402 5.75 -4.34 18.06
N LEU A 403 5.97 -4.74 16.79
CA LEU A 403 5.38 -5.94 16.23
C LEU A 403 5.91 -7.21 16.92
N ARG A 404 7.21 -7.27 17.22
CA ARG A 404 7.77 -8.40 18.00
C ARG A 404 7.25 -8.41 19.42
N GLY A 405 7.13 -7.25 20.05
CA GLY A 405 6.67 -7.09 21.42
C GLY A 405 5.22 -7.51 21.62
N ASN A 406 4.35 -7.18 20.66
CA ASN A 406 2.89 -7.33 20.78
C ASN A 406 2.31 -8.52 19.99
N ILE A 407 2.91 -8.90 18.85
CA ILE A 407 2.32 -9.90 17.94
C ILE A 407 3.17 -11.16 17.89
N ASN A 408 4.44 -11.08 17.50
CA ASN A 408 5.25 -12.27 17.25
C ASN A 408 6.75 -12.05 17.51
N LEU A 409 7.24 -12.59 18.63
CA LEU A 409 8.64 -12.46 19.06
C LEU A 409 9.66 -13.13 18.13
N LEU A 410 9.21 -14.11 17.36
CA LEU A 410 10.05 -14.92 16.45
C LEU A 410 10.13 -14.34 15.03
N ALA A 411 9.38 -13.27 14.72
CA ALA A 411 9.44 -12.63 13.41
C ALA A 411 10.86 -12.12 13.09
N SER A 412 11.45 -12.64 12.02
CA SER A 412 12.72 -12.16 11.45
C SER A 412 12.50 -10.83 10.74
N ASP A 413 13.58 -10.12 10.41
CA ASP A 413 13.48 -8.90 9.61
C ASP A 413 12.91 -9.17 8.22
N GLU A 414 13.20 -10.34 7.64
CA GLU A 414 12.63 -10.80 6.36
C GLU A 414 11.11 -10.95 6.44
N HIS A 415 10.59 -11.59 7.50
CA HIS A 415 9.13 -11.71 7.71
C HIS A 415 8.47 -10.33 7.83
N ILE A 416 9.12 -9.38 8.50
CA ILE A 416 8.60 -8.02 8.70
C ILE A 416 8.67 -7.22 7.39
N GLN A 417 9.74 -7.38 6.61
CA GLN A 417 9.88 -6.74 5.31
C GLN A 417 8.81 -7.23 4.33
N GLU A 418 8.59 -8.55 4.25
CA GLU A 418 7.52 -9.12 3.41
C GLU A 418 6.15 -8.65 3.89
N LEU A 419 5.91 -8.65 5.21
CA LEU A 419 4.68 -8.13 5.80
C LEU A 419 4.44 -6.66 5.46
N LEU A 420 5.46 -5.79 5.59
CA LEU A 420 5.35 -4.37 5.25
C LEU A 420 5.07 -4.17 3.76
N GLN A 421 5.70 -4.97 2.89
CA GLN A 421 5.41 -4.95 1.45
C GLN A 421 3.96 -5.34 1.16
N GLN A 422 3.45 -6.38 1.83
CA GLN A 422 2.06 -6.81 1.74
C GLN A 422 1.11 -5.70 2.24
N LEU A 423 1.30 -5.19 3.46
CA LEU A 423 0.49 -4.11 4.03
C LEU A 423 0.51 -2.84 3.16
N HIS A 424 1.67 -2.52 2.58
CA HIS A 424 1.82 -1.40 1.67
C HIS A 424 1.01 -1.59 0.38
N SER A 425 1.11 -2.78 -0.23
CA SER A 425 0.31 -3.12 -1.41
C SER A 425 -1.20 -3.13 -1.14
N MET A 426 -1.60 -3.49 0.09
CA MET A 426 -2.99 -3.48 0.55
C MET A 426 -3.49 -2.07 0.92
N GLY A 427 -2.60 -1.07 0.93
CA GLY A 427 -2.91 0.30 1.34
C GLY A 427 -3.23 0.46 2.82
N GLU A 428 -2.82 -0.49 3.66
CA GLU A 428 -2.99 -0.41 5.12
C GLU A 428 -1.92 0.46 5.77
N VAL A 429 -0.70 0.40 5.23
CA VAL A 429 0.43 1.26 5.62
C VAL A 429 1.06 1.88 4.39
N PHE A 430 1.81 2.96 4.57
CA PHE A 430 2.56 3.59 3.49
C PHE A 430 4.04 3.67 3.87
N CYS A 431 4.89 2.93 3.15
CA CYS A 431 6.31 2.85 3.44
C CYS A 431 7.08 3.88 2.58
N ILE A 432 7.78 4.80 3.24
CA ILE A 432 8.63 5.81 2.58
C ILE A 432 10.03 5.66 3.16
N GLN A 433 11.00 5.21 2.35
CA GLN A 433 12.37 4.96 2.83
C GLN A 433 12.36 4.10 4.10
N ASP A 434 12.90 4.59 5.23
CA ASP A 434 12.94 3.91 6.52
C ASP A 434 11.74 4.23 7.43
N LEU A 435 10.74 4.96 6.92
CA LEU A 435 9.52 5.32 7.64
C LEU A 435 8.34 4.44 7.20
N VAL A 436 7.50 4.13 8.18
CA VAL A 436 6.24 3.39 8.05
C VAL A 436 5.12 4.30 8.55
N VAL A 437 4.35 4.84 7.61
CA VAL A 437 3.14 5.59 7.90
C VAL A 437 2.01 4.60 8.14
N ILE A 438 1.53 4.53 9.36
CA ILE A 438 0.54 3.56 9.84
C ILE A 438 -0.87 3.96 9.39
N SER A 439 -1.09 5.25 9.08
CA SER A 439 -2.38 5.77 8.59
C SER A 439 -2.20 6.48 7.26
N VAL A 440 -2.55 5.77 6.18
CA VAL A 440 -2.52 6.32 4.81
C VAL A 440 -3.51 7.47 4.65
N GLN A 441 -4.67 7.37 5.30
CA GLN A 441 -5.71 8.41 5.25
C GLN A 441 -5.25 9.70 5.92
N TRP A 442 -4.52 9.60 7.04
CA TRP A 442 -3.92 10.78 7.70
C TRP A 442 -2.95 11.48 6.74
N LEU A 443 -2.02 10.72 6.13
CA LEU A 443 -1.04 11.30 5.20
C LEU A 443 -1.72 11.95 3.99
N GLY A 444 -2.63 11.24 3.34
CA GLY A 444 -3.22 11.66 2.06
C GLY A 444 -4.27 12.76 2.19
N SER A 445 -5.18 12.63 3.16
CA SER A 445 -6.36 13.52 3.29
C SER A 445 -6.20 14.60 4.36
N GLN A 446 -5.52 14.30 5.48
CA GLN A 446 -5.34 15.29 6.54
C GLN A 446 -4.07 16.10 6.28
N LEU A 447 -2.89 15.49 6.26
CA LEU A 447 -1.64 16.21 6.11
C LEU A 447 -1.51 16.86 4.73
N ILE A 448 -1.46 16.05 3.67
CA ILE A 448 -1.32 16.56 2.29
C ILE A 448 -2.56 17.38 1.90
N GLY A 449 -3.75 16.90 2.28
CA GLY A 449 -5.02 17.54 1.93
C GLY A 449 -5.18 18.92 2.56
N GLU A 450 -4.68 19.16 3.77
CA GLU A 450 -4.73 20.48 4.39
C GLU A 450 -3.59 21.38 3.92
N LEU A 451 -2.33 20.90 3.96
CA LEU A 451 -1.14 21.72 3.64
C LEU A 451 -1.12 22.23 2.19
N LEU A 452 -1.66 21.45 1.25
CA LEU A 452 -1.70 21.84 -0.17
C LEU A 452 -3.09 22.32 -0.61
N SER A 453 -4.01 22.51 0.34
CA SER A 453 -5.31 23.11 0.05
C SER A 453 -5.17 24.55 -0.42
N ASN A 454 -6.07 24.99 -1.30
CA ASN A 454 -6.17 26.41 -1.67
C ASN A 454 -6.34 27.31 -0.43
N GLN A 455 -7.01 26.81 0.61
CA GLN A 455 -7.29 27.58 1.81
C GLN A 455 -6.01 27.82 2.64
N PHE A 456 -5.17 26.81 2.79
CA PHE A 456 -3.88 26.93 3.45
C PHE A 456 -2.91 27.78 2.62
N ILE A 457 -2.86 27.56 1.30
CA ILE A 457 -2.01 28.33 0.38
C ILE A 457 -2.37 29.83 0.38
N LEU A 458 -3.66 30.19 0.51
CA LEU A 458 -4.06 31.60 0.63
C LEU A 458 -3.60 32.25 1.94
N GLN A 459 -3.41 31.46 2.99
CA GLN A 459 -2.90 31.91 4.29
C GLN A 459 -1.38 31.73 4.42
N ALA A 460 -0.75 31.12 3.40
CA ALA A 460 0.66 30.81 3.39
C ALA A 460 1.51 32.07 3.29
N ARG A 461 2.75 31.97 3.78
CA ARG A 461 3.71 33.06 3.63
C ARG A 461 4.03 33.26 2.15
N VAL A 462 3.99 34.52 1.71
CA VAL A 462 4.32 34.92 0.32
C VAL A 462 5.73 34.45 -0.09
N THR A 463 6.65 34.33 0.87
CA THR A 463 8.03 33.87 0.62
C THR A 463 8.14 32.36 0.43
N GLY A 464 7.14 31.57 0.85
CA GLY A 464 7.22 30.10 0.89
C GLY A 464 8.21 29.54 1.92
N VAL A 465 8.80 30.38 2.78
CA VAL A 465 9.78 29.98 3.79
C VAL A 465 9.16 30.04 5.18
N TYR A 466 9.24 28.92 5.89
CA TYR A 466 8.73 28.76 7.25
C TYR A 466 9.87 28.43 8.21
N THR A 467 9.88 29.05 9.39
CA THR A 467 10.61 28.49 10.53
C THR A 467 9.80 27.34 11.13
N THR A 468 10.43 26.47 11.91
CA THR A 468 9.72 25.38 12.62
C THR A 468 8.62 25.93 13.53
N GLU A 469 8.88 27.03 14.23
CA GLU A 469 7.92 27.71 15.10
C GLU A 469 6.73 28.27 14.31
N ASP A 470 7.01 28.93 13.18
CA ASP A 470 5.97 29.48 12.31
C ASP A 470 5.12 28.37 11.67
N PHE A 471 5.76 27.26 11.29
CA PHE A 471 5.05 26.10 10.75
C PHE A 471 4.15 25.47 11.82
N GLN A 472 4.66 25.28 13.04
CA GLN A 472 3.89 24.77 14.18
C GLN A 472 2.68 25.66 14.52
N ALA A 473 2.83 26.97 14.41
CA ALA A 473 1.73 27.92 14.60
C ALA A 473 0.68 27.82 13.49
N SER A 474 1.10 27.54 12.25
CA SER A 474 0.19 27.37 11.10
C SER A 474 -0.46 25.98 11.02
N TYR A 475 0.22 24.95 11.52
CA TYR A 475 -0.22 23.56 11.55
C TYR A 475 -0.03 23.01 12.97
N ASN A 476 -1.07 23.15 13.80
CA ASN A 476 -1.04 22.83 15.22
C ASN A 476 -1.52 21.41 15.56
N GLN A 477 -1.79 20.59 14.54
CA GLN A 477 -2.36 19.26 14.72
C GLN A 477 -1.32 18.22 15.13
N CYS A 478 -0.06 18.43 14.72
CA CYS A 478 1.04 17.48 14.92
C CYS A 478 2.33 18.24 15.25
N ASP A 479 3.36 17.50 15.68
CA ASP A 479 4.71 18.05 15.84
C ASP A 479 5.28 18.48 14.47
N ALA A 480 5.55 19.77 14.35
CA ALA A 480 6.06 20.41 13.14
C ALA A 480 7.40 19.82 12.68
N VAL A 481 8.29 19.47 13.62
CA VAL A 481 9.62 18.97 13.26
C VAL A 481 9.50 17.60 12.60
N ALA A 482 8.75 16.69 13.22
CA ALA A 482 8.52 15.36 12.67
C ALA A 482 7.79 15.39 11.31
N VAL A 483 6.86 16.33 11.12
CA VAL A 483 6.18 16.53 9.83
C VAL A 483 7.12 17.08 8.75
N LEU A 484 8.06 17.95 9.11
CA LEU A 484 9.03 18.50 8.16
C LEU A 484 10.14 17.50 7.78
N GLU A 485 10.40 16.52 8.65
CA GLU A 485 11.32 15.41 8.37
C GLU A 485 10.72 14.33 7.45
N LEU A 486 9.38 14.22 7.41
CA LEU A 486 8.61 13.31 6.56
C LEU A 486 8.52 13.81 5.11
#